data_AF-A0A7Y7CQC3-F1
#
_entry.id   AF-A0A7Y7CQC3-F1
#
_cell.length_a   1.000
_cell.length_b   1.000
_cell.length_c   1.000
_cell.angle_alpha   90.00
_cell.angle_beta   90.00
_cell.angle_gamma   90.00
#
_symmetry.space_group_name_H-M   'P 1'
#
loop_
_entity.id
_entity.type
_entity.pdbx_description
1 polymer ?
#
loop_
_entity_poly.entity_id
_entity_poly.type
_entity_poly.pdbx_seq_one_letter_code
_entity_poly.pdbx_strand_id
1 'polypeptide(L)'
;MARIFGTIESLKSLKSELDSHGISRFNSVKEINEFLTNFNDEKLAILNDETKKLEIEYQETCTNLIKSKKLRKEIINLESKKIETKICDLQSKINLIETKNTNFLKRLISSIKLRSLKRQLNYYFKNKTTIVNTSVQNLNYKIEKDEIFIKEYKTGKQKIVDDRAKPKIRKLEYIKRVLENSKNLISGAIGENLVVKEVKKLSDDYVLINDFNLNFSSPIFYKKYNQRINSIQIDHLLISKSGIFIIETKNWSKSSVNSISLRSPIQQIERSSFGLYIYISENITLNDHHWGVQTIPIRNLIVMINNKPKGQFKYVSIKLLRELNDYIKYFEPVLTDKQFNRIVTELV
;
A
#
# COMPACT_ATOMS: atom_id res chain seq x y z
N MET A 1 -6.74 -23.76 -24.09
CA MET A 1 -6.95 -22.40 -23.52
C MET A 1 -6.14 -21.45 -24.39
N ALA A 2 -6.68 -20.28 -24.76
CA ALA A 2 -5.98 -19.35 -25.65
C ALA A 2 -4.58 -18.99 -25.13
N ARG A 3 -3.62 -18.88 -26.04
CA ARG A 3 -2.24 -18.47 -25.75
C ARG A 3 -2.20 -16.96 -25.62
N ILE A 4 -1.65 -16.43 -24.53
CA ILE A 4 -1.64 -15.00 -24.23
C ILE A 4 -0.20 -14.50 -24.16
N PHE A 5 0.12 -13.48 -24.96
CA PHE A 5 1.42 -12.80 -25.00
C PHE A 5 1.27 -11.33 -24.58
N GLY A 6 2.32 -10.80 -23.96
CA GLY A 6 2.35 -9.41 -23.48
C GLY A 6 1.49 -9.13 -22.25
N THR A 7 1.67 -7.94 -21.68
CA THR A 7 0.84 -7.40 -20.60
C THR A 7 0.08 -6.18 -21.10
N ILE A 8 -1.14 -5.98 -20.60
CA ILE A 8 -2.01 -4.88 -21.00
C ILE A 8 -1.37 -3.51 -20.67
N GLU A 9 -1.48 -2.55 -21.59
CA GLU A 9 -0.82 -1.24 -21.50
C GLU A 9 -1.29 -0.46 -20.26
N SER A 10 -2.60 -0.41 -20.05
CA SER A 10 -3.20 0.31 -18.93
C SER A 10 -2.68 -0.16 -17.56
N LEU A 11 -2.33 -1.45 -17.41
CA LEU A 11 -1.71 -1.98 -16.20
C LEU A 11 -0.26 -1.51 -16.04
N LYS A 12 0.52 -1.46 -17.13
CA LYS A 12 1.88 -0.91 -17.12
C LYS A 12 1.86 0.57 -16.72
N SER A 13 0.97 1.35 -17.34
CA SER A 13 0.77 2.77 -17.06
C SER A 13 0.30 3.01 -15.63
N LEU A 14 -0.67 2.22 -15.15
CA LEU A 14 -1.13 2.29 -13.76
C LEU A 14 0.00 1.98 -12.77
N LYS A 15 0.82 0.95 -13.04
CA LYS A 15 1.95 0.61 -12.18
C LYS A 15 2.98 1.73 -12.13
N SER A 16 3.35 2.30 -13.29
CA SER A 16 4.26 3.44 -13.36
C SER A 16 3.72 4.67 -12.63
N GLU A 17 2.42 4.93 -12.71
CA GLU A 17 1.77 6.03 -12.00
C GLU A 17 1.78 5.83 -10.48
N LEU A 18 1.58 4.61 -10.01
CA LEU A 18 1.64 4.29 -8.59
C LEU A 18 3.07 4.35 -8.05
N ASP A 19 4.03 3.83 -8.81
CA ASP A 19 5.46 3.85 -8.45
C ASP A 19 6.00 5.28 -8.39
N SER A 20 5.58 6.18 -9.30
CA SER A 20 5.97 7.60 -9.26
C SER A 20 5.47 8.34 -8.00
N HIS A 21 4.40 7.82 -7.38
CA HIS A 21 3.85 8.29 -6.10
C HIS A 21 4.36 7.49 -4.89
N GLY A 22 5.32 6.58 -5.08
CA GLY A 22 5.89 5.75 -4.01
C GLY A 22 4.95 4.68 -3.47
N ILE A 23 3.99 4.22 -4.29
CA ILE A 23 2.98 3.22 -3.93
C ILE A 23 3.27 1.91 -4.65
N SER A 24 3.93 0.97 -3.97
CA SER A 24 4.26 -0.36 -4.52
C SER A 24 3.41 -1.50 -3.97
N ARG A 25 2.36 -1.21 -3.19
CA ARG A 25 1.58 -2.23 -2.46
C ARG A 25 0.64 -3.08 -3.33
N PHE A 26 0.42 -2.71 -4.59
CA PHE A 26 -0.57 -3.34 -5.46
C PHE A 26 0.10 -4.07 -6.62
N ASN A 27 -0.13 -5.38 -6.72
CA ASN A 27 0.34 -6.20 -7.84
C ASN A 27 -0.74 -6.39 -8.91
N SER A 28 -2.00 -6.07 -8.58
CA SER A 28 -3.12 -6.27 -9.48
C SER A 28 -4.23 -5.25 -9.27
N VAL A 29 -5.04 -5.06 -10.32
CA VAL A 29 -6.26 -4.24 -10.26
C VAL A 29 -7.29 -4.80 -9.25
N LYS A 30 -7.25 -6.11 -8.99
CA LYS A 30 -8.11 -6.76 -7.99
C LYS A 30 -7.80 -6.23 -6.59
N GLU A 31 -6.52 -6.18 -6.22
CA GLU A 31 -6.07 -5.66 -4.92
C GLU A 31 -6.42 -4.17 -4.74
N ILE A 32 -6.37 -3.39 -5.82
CA ILE A 32 -6.81 -1.98 -5.81
C ILE A 32 -8.31 -1.89 -5.48
N ASN A 33 -9.14 -2.69 -6.15
CA ASN A 33 -10.58 -2.70 -5.86
C ASN A 33 -10.87 -3.18 -4.43
N GLU A 34 -10.20 -4.25 -3.98
CA GLU A 34 -10.33 -4.76 -2.61
C GLU A 34 -9.94 -3.70 -1.58
N PHE A 35 -8.85 -2.96 -1.81
CA PHE A 35 -8.45 -1.83 -0.95
C PHE A 35 -9.50 -0.72 -0.92
N LEU A 36 -10.04 -0.32 -2.08
CA LEU A 36 -11.04 0.75 -2.14
C LEU A 36 -12.35 0.35 -1.44
N THR A 37 -12.76 -0.91 -1.57
CA THR A 37 -13.95 -1.44 -0.87
C THR A 37 -13.71 -1.55 0.64
N ASN A 38 -12.54 -2.04 1.05
CA ASN A 38 -12.21 -2.30 2.45
C ASN A 38 -11.48 -1.13 3.13
N PHE A 39 -11.46 0.07 2.52
CA PHE A 39 -10.69 1.21 3.01
C PHE A 39 -11.07 1.61 4.45
N ASN A 40 -12.38 1.61 4.76
CA ASN A 40 -12.86 1.94 6.09
C ASN A 40 -12.47 0.86 7.11
N ASP A 41 -12.46 -0.41 6.70
CA ASP A 41 -12.06 -1.53 7.54
C ASP A 41 -10.55 -1.49 7.83
N GLU A 42 -9.71 -1.17 6.84
CA GLU A 42 -8.28 -0.93 7.06
C GLU A 42 -8.04 0.24 8.03
N LYS A 43 -8.81 1.33 7.89
CA LYS A 43 -8.74 2.49 8.82
C LYS A 43 -9.14 2.10 10.25
N LEU A 44 -10.23 1.33 10.40
CA LEU A 44 -10.68 0.81 11.70
C LEU A 44 -9.67 -0.16 12.30
N ALA A 45 -9.04 -1.02 11.48
CA ALA A 45 -8.02 -1.94 11.93
C ALA A 45 -6.81 -1.22 12.53
N ILE A 46 -6.38 -0.10 11.93
CA ILE A 46 -5.30 0.75 12.47
C ILE A 46 -5.70 1.30 13.85
N LEU A 47 -6.92 1.86 13.98
CA LEU A 47 -7.41 2.40 15.25
C LEU A 47 -7.50 1.31 16.33
N ASN A 48 -7.97 0.12 15.96
CA ASN A 48 -8.08 -1.02 16.86
C ASN A 48 -6.71 -1.54 17.31
N ASP A 49 -5.72 -1.59 16.42
CA ASP A 49 -4.33 -1.96 16.75
C ASP A 49 -3.71 -0.97 17.76
N GLU A 50 -3.83 0.33 17.51
CA GLU A 50 -3.34 1.36 18.43
C GLU A 50 -4.11 1.35 19.77
N THR A 51 -5.41 1.06 19.75
CA THR A 51 -6.22 0.89 20.96
C THR A 51 -5.73 -0.29 21.80
N LYS A 52 -5.45 -1.43 21.17
CA LYS A 52 -4.93 -2.62 21.86
C LYS A 52 -3.56 -2.35 22.47
N LYS A 53 -2.66 -1.70 21.74
CA LYS A 53 -1.34 -1.31 22.24
C LYS A 53 -1.43 -0.37 23.44
N LEU A 54 -2.28 0.65 23.36
CA LEU A 54 -2.51 1.58 24.45
C LEU A 54 -3.12 0.90 25.68
N GLU A 55 -4.01 -0.08 25.49
CA GLU A 55 -4.57 -0.86 26.59
C GLU A 55 -3.49 -1.68 27.32
N ILE A 56 -2.61 -2.35 26.57
CA ILE A 56 -1.49 -3.11 27.13
C ILE A 56 -0.58 -2.18 27.94
N GLU A 57 -0.19 -1.03 27.35
CA GLU A 57 0.65 -0.01 28.01
C GLU A 57 -0.02 0.51 29.31
N TYR A 58 -1.33 0.72 29.29
CA TYR A 58 -2.10 1.12 30.47
C TYR A 58 -2.07 0.08 31.59
N GLN A 59 -2.33 -1.19 31.26
CA GLN A 59 -2.31 -2.27 32.24
C GLN A 59 -0.91 -2.44 32.84
N GLU A 60 0.13 -2.45 32.01
CA GLU A 60 1.53 -2.51 32.45
C GLU A 60 1.88 -1.33 33.36
N THR A 61 1.49 -0.11 33.00
CA THR A 61 1.75 1.08 33.82
C THR A 61 1.02 1.02 35.16
N CYS A 62 -0.23 0.55 35.21
CA CYS A 62 -0.95 0.33 36.47
C CYS A 62 -0.24 -0.67 37.38
N THR A 63 0.22 -1.80 36.84
CA THR A 63 0.95 -2.80 37.63
C THR A 63 2.30 -2.26 38.13
N ASN A 64 3.00 -1.50 37.29
CA ASN A 64 4.28 -0.88 37.63
C ASN A 64 4.13 0.22 38.69
N LEU A 65 3.04 0.99 38.66
CA LEU A 65 2.74 1.99 39.66
C LEU A 65 2.53 1.36 41.04
N ILE A 66 1.77 0.27 41.12
CA ILE A 66 1.55 -0.48 42.37
C ILE A 66 2.89 -0.99 42.92
N LYS A 67 3.71 -1.62 42.08
CA LYS A 67 5.04 -2.12 42.46
C LYS A 67 5.95 -0.98 42.95
N SER A 68 5.97 0.13 42.23
CA SER A 68 6.81 1.30 42.56
C SER A 68 6.37 1.94 43.88
N LYS A 69 5.07 2.06 44.14
CA LYS A 69 4.54 2.55 45.43
C LYS A 69 4.90 1.62 46.60
N LYS A 70 4.87 0.30 46.39
CA LYS A 70 5.31 -0.67 47.42
C LYS A 70 6.81 -0.54 47.69
N LEU A 71 7.63 -0.55 46.64
CA LEU A 71 9.08 -0.40 46.75
C LEU A 71 9.48 0.92 47.43
N ARG A 72 8.77 2.01 47.12
CA ARG A 72 8.97 3.31 47.79
C ARG A 72 8.78 3.20 49.30
N LYS A 73 7.73 2.54 49.76
CA LYS A 73 7.48 2.34 51.20
C LYS A 73 8.59 1.50 51.85
N GLU A 74 9.05 0.45 51.16
CA GLU A 74 10.15 -0.40 51.65
C GLU A 74 11.46 0.37 51.78
N ILE A 75 11.84 1.18 50.77
CA ILE A 75 13.05 2.02 50.81
C ILE A 75 12.95 3.05 51.94
N ILE A 76 11.81 3.73 52.09
CA ILE A 76 11.60 4.71 53.17
C ILE A 76 11.79 4.05 54.53
N ASN A 77 11.22 2.86 54.75
CA ASN A 77 11.34 2.13 56.01
C ASN A 77 12.79 1.71 56.29
N LEU A 78 13.47 1.18 55.27
CA LEU A 78 14.85 0.71 55.37
C LEU A 78 15.84 1.86 55.66
N GLU A 79 15.73 2.98 54.93
CA GLU A 79 16.58 4.15 55.15
C GLU A 79 16.27 4.82 56.49
N SER A 80 15.00 4.86 56.91
CA SER A 80 14.63 5.36 58.25
C SER A 80 15.27 4.53 59.37
N LYS A 81 15.22 3.19 59.25
CA LYS A 81 15.83 2.26 60.22
C LYS A 81 17.36 2.38 60.25
N LYS A 82 18.00 2.55 59.09
CA LYS A 82 19.46 2.82 59.01
C LYS A 82 19.83 4.11 59.75
N ILE A 83 19.08 5.18 59.54
CA ILE A 83 19.32 6.46 60.21
C ILE A 83 19.11 6.33 61.72
N GLU A 84 18.04 5.65 62.16
CA GLU A 84 17.77 5.40 63.58
C GLU A 84 18.87 4.60 64.26
N THR A 85 19.32 3.52 63.60
CA THR A 85 20.44 2.70 64.10
C THR A 85 21.70 3.56 64.26
N LYS A 86 21.99 4.42 63.27
CA LYS A 86 23.15 5.32 63.30
C LYS A 86 23.03 6.39 64.38
N ILE A 87 21.83 6.88 64.66
CA ILE A 87 21.54 7.79 65.78
C ILE A 87 21.81 7.07 67.12
N CYS A 88 21.31 5.85 67.31
CA CYS A 88 21.54 5.06 68.52
C CYS A 88 23.03 4.75 68.73
N ASP A 89 23.76 4.40 67.68
CA ASP A 89 25.21 4.17 67.72
C ASP A 89 25.99 5.45 68.09
N LEU A 90 25.57 6.60 67.58
CA LEU A 90 26.20 7.88 67.92
C LEU A 90 25.89 8.27 69.38
N GLN A 91 24.66 8.05 69.85
CA GLN A 91 24.26 8.29 71.24
C GLN A 91 25.04 7.40 72.21
N SER A 92 25.15 6.10 71.94
CA SER A 92 25.94 5.18 72.79
C SER A 92 27.42 5.58 72.85
N LYS A 93 28.02 5.98 71.73
CA LYS A 93 29.41 6.50 71.68
C LYS A 93 29.58 7.79 72.47
N ILE A 94 28.60 8.69 72.45
CA ILE A 94 28.59 9.92 73.24
C ILE A 94 28.54 9.58 74.74
N ASN A 95 27.60 8.72 75.16
CA ASN A 95 27.43 8.31 76.55
C ASN A 95 28.69 7.62 77.12
N LEU A 96 29.35 6.76 76.32
CA LEU A 96 30.60 6.10 76.71
C LEU A 96 31.77 7.07 76.92
N ILE A 97 31.77 8.23 76.25
CA ILE A 97 32.80 9.26 76.42
C ILE A 97 32.48 10.14 77.63
N GLU A 98 31.20 10.46 77.87
CA GLU A 98 30.75 11.28 79.00
C GLU A 98 30.90 10.57 80.35
N THR A 99 30.85 9.23 80.38
CA THR A 99 30.98 8.42 81.61
C THR A 99 32.42 8.07 82.00
N LYS A 100 33.42 8.37 81.16
CA LYS A 100 34.83 8.02 81.42
C LYS A 100 35.60 9.13 82.14
N ASN A 101 36.09 8.83 83.33
CA ASN A 101 36.97 9.74 84.10
C ASN A 101 38.41 9.66 83.55
N THR A 102 38.97 10.78 83.06
CA THR A 102 40.26 10.78 82.32
C THR A 102 41.15 11.99 82.60
N ASN A 103 42.47 11.80 82.51
CA ASN A 103 43.52 12.82 82.71
C ASN A 103 43.41 14.01 81.74
N PHE A 104 43.99 15.16 82.09
CA PHE A 104 43.82 16.47 81.42
C PHE A 104 44.02 16.45 79.88
N LEU A 105 45.09 15.83 79.37
CA LEU A 105 45.33 15.69 77.92
C LEU A 105 44.30 14.78 77.22
N LYS A 106 43.89 13.70 77.87
CA LYS A 106 42.81 12.82 77.38
C LYS A 106 41.46 13.53 77.39
N ARG A 107 41.24 14.45 78.33
CA ARG A 107 40.04 15.29 78.43
C ARG A 107 39.91 16.28 77.26
N LEU A 108 41.03 16.83 76.80
CA LEU A 108 41.04 17.73 75.65
C LEU A 108 40.68 16.97 74.36
N ILE A 109 41.31 15.82 74.11
CA ILE A 109 41.04 14.97 72.94
C ILE A 109 39.60 14.42 72.97
N SER A 110 39.11 14.00 74.14
CA SER A 110 37.74 13.50 74.28
C SER A 110 36.69 14.60 74.03
N SER A 111 36.95 15.84 74.45
CA SER A 111 36.04 16.97 74.21
C SER A 111 35.91 17.34 72.72
N ILE A 112 37.01 17.29 71.96
CA ILE A 112 37.00 17.51 70.50
C ILE A 112 36.22 16.39 69.80
N LYS A 113 36.47 15.14 70.19
CA LYS A 113 35.76 13.96 69.66
C LYS A 113 34.26 14.01 69.99
N LEU A 114 33.91 14.40 71.22
CA LEU A 114 32.53 14.59 71.66
C LEU A 114 31.82 15.66 70.83
N ARG A 115 32.49 16.80 70.56
CA ARG A 115 31.96 17.86 69.71
C ARG A 115 31.71 17.38 68.28
N SER A 116 32.62 16.59 67.72
CA SER A 116 32.46 15.97 66.40
C SER A 116 31.26 15.01 66.37
N LEU A 117 31.13 14.12 67.37
CA LEU A 117 30.02 13.17 67.47
C LEU A 117 28.68 13.87 67.66
N LYS A 118 28.60 14.91 68.52
CA LYS A 118 27.39 15.72 68.71
C LYS A 118 26.99 16.46 67.42
N ARG A 119 27.95 16.94 66.62
CA ARG A 119 27.69 17.51 65.29
C ARG A 119 27.12 16.48 64.32
N GLN A 120 27.69 15.28 64.27
CA GLN A 120 27.19 14.19 63.42
C GLN A 120 25.78 13.74 63.84
N LEU A 121 25.53 13.63 65.14
CA LEU A 121 24.22 13.31 65.69
C LEU A 121 23.17 14.36 65.27
N ASN A 122 23.49 15.65 65.45
CA ASN A 122 22.61 16.75 65.04
C ASN A 122 22.37 16.77 63.52
N TYR A 123 23.38 16.41 62.72
CA TYR A 123 23.21 16.29 61.27
C TYR A 123 22.15 15.24 60.91
N TYR A 124 22.22 14.04 61.50
CA TYR A 124 21.25 12.98 61.22
C TYR A 124 19.85 13.31 61.76
N PHE A 125 19.73 13.96 62.92
CA PHE A 125 18.44 14.42 63.43
C PHE A 125 17.81 15.49 62.52
N LYS A 126 18.57 16.51 62.13
CA LYS A 126 18.06 17.65 61.35
C LYS A 126 17.74 17.26 59.90
N ASN A 127 18.52 16.36 59.30
CA ASN A 127 18.40 16.03 57.87
C ASN A 127 17.74 14.67 57.59
N LYS A 128 17.16 13.99 58.59
CA LYS A 128 16.54 12.65 58.42
C LYS A 128 15.56 12.62 57.23
N THR A 129 14.64 13.59 57.18
CA THR A 129 13.63 13.68 56.13
C THR A 129 14.24 13.92 54.76
N THR A 130 15.25 14.80 54.67
CA THR A 130 15.95 15.10 53.42
C THR A 130 16.68 13.88 52.87
N ILE A 131 17.44 13.18 53.73
CA ILE A 131 18.18 11.96 53.35
C ILE A 131 17.22 10.89 52.82
N VAL A 132 16.11 10.65 53.53
CA VAL A 132 15.08 9.70 53.11
C VAL A 132 14.45 10.14 51.79
N ASN A 133 14.09 11.42 51.62
CA ASN A 133 13.48 11.91 50.38
C ASN A 133 14.42 11.81 49.18
N THR A 134 15.71 12.11 49.35
CA THR A 134 16.72 11.94 48.29
C THR A 134 16.83 10.49 47.86
N SER A 135 16.74 9.53 48.80
CA SER A 135 16.82 8.09 48.47
C SER A 135 15.70 7.58 47.56
N VAL A 136 14.55 8.27 47.54
CA VAL A 136 13.37 7.90 46.73
C VAL A 136 13.08 8.88 45.59
N GLN A 137 13.94 9.87 45.33
CA GLN A 137 13.66 10.94 44.37
C GLN A 137 13.40 10.42 42.95
N ASN A 138 14.27 9.54 42.43
CA ASN A 138 14.10 8.94 41.10
C ASN A 138 12.81 8.11 41.00
N LEU A 139 12.46 7.42 42.09
CA LEU A 139 11.25 6.60 42.16
C LEU A 139 9.98 7.47 42.23
N ASN A 140 10.04 8.61 42.93
CA ASN A 140 8.94 9.57 42.96
C ASN A 140 8.67 10.16 41.57
N TYR A 141 9.72 10.53 40.84
CA TYR A 141 9.59 11.01 39.46
C TYR A 141 8.91 9.96 38.56
N LYS A 142 9.30 8.68 38.69
CA LYS A 142 8.66 7.59 37.97
C LYS A 142 7.18 7.45 38.33
N ILE A 143 6.86 7.46 39.63
CA ILE A 143 5.47 7.37 40.12
C ILE A 143 4.62 8.52 39.57
N GLU A 144 5.14 9.74 39.61
CA GLU A 144 4.44 10.93 39.11
C GLU A 144 4.17 10.82 37.61
N LYS A 145 5.17 10.39 36.82
CA LYS A 145 5.01 10.14 35.39
C LYS A 145 3.94 9.09 35.09
N ASP A 146 3.97 7.96 35.81
CA ASP A 146 2.99 6.88 35.66
C ASP A 146 1.57 7.36 36.03
N GLU A 147 1.44 8.19 37.07
CA GLU A 147 0.15 8.80 37.49
C GLU A 147 -0.40 9.79 36.46
N ILE A 148 0.46 10.62 35.88
CA ILE A 148 0.09 11.55 34.79
C ILE A 148 -0.45 10.75 33.60
N PHE A 149 0.29 9.73 33.14
CA PHE A 149 -0.14 8.90 32.03
C PHE A 149 -1.48 8.20 32.29
N ILE A 150 -1.68 7.61 33.48
CA ILE A 150 -2.95 6.97 33.86
C ILE A 150 -4.10 7.98 33.84
N LYS A 151 -3.86 9.21 34.29
CA LYS A 151 -4.86 10.28 34.25
C LYS A 151 -5.21 10.65 32.80
N GLU A 152 -4.20 10.88 31.96
CA GLU A 152 -4.38 11.18 30.55
C GLU A 152 -5.17 10.09 29.83
N TYR A 153 -4.80 8.82 30.03
CA TYR A 153 -5.52 7.67 29.50
C TYR A 153 -7.00 7.69 29.89
N LYS A 154 -7.31 7.88 31.18
CA LYS A 154 -8.71 7.89 31.67
C LYS A 154 -9.54 9.05 31.12
N THR A 155 -8.92 10.21 30.94
CA THR A 155 -9.62 11.42 30.47
C THR A 155 -9.70 11.54 28.95
N GLY A 156 -8.80 10.90 28.21
CA GLY A 156 -8.55 11.22 26.80
C GLY A 156 -8.09 10.04 25.94
N LYS A 157 -8.44 8.80 26.30
CA LYS A 157 -8.06 7.57 25.55
C LYS A 157 -8.19 7.73 24.03
N GLN A 158 -9.35 8.19 23.56
CA GLN A 158 -9.61 8.31 22.13
C GLN A 158 -8.63 9.25 21.43
N LYS A 159 -8.35 10.42 22.05
CA LYS A 159 -7.42 11.40 21.50
C LYS A 159 -6.00 10.83 21.36
N ILE A 160 -5.54 10.08 22.36
CA ILE A 160 -4.24 9.42 22.34
C ILE A 160 -4.17 8.40 21.19
N VAL A 161 -5.22 7.59 21.02
CA VAL A 161 -5.34 6.63 19.91
C VAL A 161 -5.31 7.35 18.57
N ASP A 162 -6.10 8.40 18.41
CA ASP A 162 -6.20 9.16 17.16
C ASP A 162 -4.85 9.79 16.79
N ASP A 163 -4.17 10.41 17.75
CA ASP A 163 -2.85 11.03 17.54
C ASP A 163 -1.79 9.99 17.15
N ARG A 164 -1.80 8.81 17.78
CA ARG A 164 -0.89 7.70 17.46
C ARG A 164 -1.20 7.07 16.09
N ALA A 165 -2.47 6.95 15.73
CA ALA A 165 -2.91 6.37 14.46
C ALA A 165 -2.71 7.33 13.26
N LYS A 166 -2.67 8.65 13.52
CA LYS A 166 -2.64 9.71 12.51
C LYS A 166 -1.61 9.52 11.40
N PRO A 167 -0.33 9.14 11.64
CA PRO A 167 0.64 8.97 10.57
C PRO A 167 0.26 7.83 9.61
N LYS A 168 -0.23 6.71 10.15
CA LYS A 168 -0.67 5.55 9.36
C LYS A 168 -1.94 5.87 8.57
N ILE A 169 -2.91 6.53 9.19
CA ILE A 169 -4.16 6.95 8.54
C ILE A 169 -3.86 7.95 7.40
N ARG A 170 -2.97 8.92 7.61
CA ARG A 170 -2.56 9.86 6.55
C ARG A 170 -1.94 9.16 5.35
N LYS A 171 -1.11 8.13 5.58
CA LYS A 171 -0.55 7.31 4.50
C LYS A 171 -1.64 6.56 3.74
N LEU A 172 -2.62 6.00 4.45
CA LEU A 172 -3.78 5.32 3.86
C LEU A 172 -4.62 6.28 3.00
N GLU A 173 -4.92 7.47 3.52
CA GLU A 173 -5.69 8.52 2.85
C GLU A 173 -4.95 9.07 1.62
N TYR A 174 -3.61 9.21 1.71
CA TYR A 174 -2.78 9.55 0.57
C TYR A 174 -2.91 8.52 -0.57
N ILE A 175 -2.79 7.23 -0.25
CA ILE A 175 -2.93 6.16 -1.24
C ILE A 175 -4.31 6.21 -1.91
N LYS A 176 -5.37 6.36 -1.11
CA LYS A 176 -6.74 6.47 -1.63
C LYS A 176 -6.88 7.64 -2.61
N ARG A 177 -6.34 8.81 -2.26
CA ARG A 177 -6.39 10.00 -3.12
C ARG A 177 -5.66 9.79 -4.45
N VAL A 178 -4.48 9.17 -4.43
CA VAL A 178 -3.75 8.84 -5.67
C VAL A 178 -4.59 7.91 -6.54
N LEU A 179 -5.19 6.86 -5.97
CA LEU A 179 -6.07 5.95 -6.71
C LEU A 179 -7.32 6.63 -7.28
N GLU A 180 -7.92 7.56 -6.52
CA GLU A 180 -9.06 8.36 -7.00
C GLU A 180 -8.68 9.24 -8.20
N ASN A 181 -7.47 9.81 -8.19
CA ASN A 181 -6.94 10.58 -9.31
C ASN A 181 -6.62 9.69 -10.53
N SER A 182 -6.17 8.45 -10.30
CA SER A 182 -5.88 7.46 -11.35
C SER A 182 -7.12 6.66 -11.79
N LYS A 183 -8.34 7.07 -11.43
CA LYS A 183 -9.58 6.33 -11.70
C LYS A 183 -9.77 5.95 -13.17
N ASN A 184 -9.39 6.82 -14.10
CA ASN A 184 -9.51 6.54 -15.53
C ASN A 184 -8.57 5.42 -15.97
N LEU A 185 -7.31 5.43 -15.50
CA LEU A 185 -6.33 4.38 -15.76
C LEU A 185 -6.76 3.04 -15.14
N ILE A 186 -7.27 3.08 -13.90
CA ILE A 186 -7.83 1.90 -13.22
C ILE A 186 -9.00 1.35 -14.03
N SER A 187 -9.93 2.20 -14.47
CA SER A 187 -11.08 1.78 -15.27
C SER A 187 -10.66 1.12 -16.59
N GLY A 188 -9.65 1.66 -17.27
CA GLY A 188 -9.05 1.07 -18.47
C GLY A 188 -8.46 -0.32 -18.18
N ALA A 189 -7.63 -0.42 -17.13
CA ALA A 189 -7.01 -1.67 -16.71
C ALA A 189 -8.00 -2.74 -16.27
N ILE A 190 -9.10 -2.36 -15.62
CA ILE A 190 -10.22 -3.28 -15.36
C ILE A 190 -10.79 -3.81 -16.67
N GLY A 191 -11.08 -2.90 -17.62
CA GLY A 191 -11.68 -3.26 -18.89
C GLY A 191 -10.82 -4.23 -19.70
N GLU A 192 -9.57 -3.87 -19.96
CA GLU A 192 -8.62 -4.69 -20.73
C GLU A 192 -8.41 -6.06 -20.07
N ASN A 193 -8.27 -6.10 -18.74
CA ASN A 193 -8.13 -7.38 -18.02
C ASN A 193 -9.38 -8.27 -18.13
N LEU A 194 -10.58 -7.69 -18.18
CA LEU A 194 -11.81 -8.46 -18.41
C LEU A 194 -11.85 -9.07 -19.81
N VAL A 195 -11.40 -8.34 -20.83
CA VAL A 195 -11.28 -8.85 -22.20
C VAL A 195 -10.28 -10.01 -22.26
N VAL A 196 -9.09 -9.86 -21.67
CA VAL A 196 -8.09 -10.95 -21.59
C VAL A 196 -8.68 -12.18 -20.91
N LYS A 197 -9.40 -12.03 -19.79
CA LYS A 197 -10.05 -13.14 -19.08
C LYS A 197 -11.12 -13.82 -19.92
N GLU A 198 -11.88 -13.05 -20.70
CA GLU A 198 -12.92 -13.60 -21.57
C GLU A 198 -12.30 -14.38 -22.75
N VAL A 199 -11.31 -13.79 -23.44
CA VAL A 199 -10.59 -14.45 -24.54
C VAL A 199 -9.86 -15.70 -24.08
N LYS A 200 -9.31 -15.69 -22.85
CA LYS A 200 -8.64 -16.86 -22.27
C LYS A 200 -9.53 -18.11 -22.23
N LYS A 201 -10.87 -17.97 -22.25
CA LYS A 201 -11.81 -19.09 -22.31
C LYS A 201 -11.85 -19.81 -23.67
N LEU A 202 -11.29 -19.22 -24.72
CA LEU A 202 -11.19 -19.85 -26.05
C LEU A 202 -10.17 -21.00 -26.06
N SER A 203 -10.18 -21.82 -27.12
CA SER A 203 -9.19 -22.89 -27.31
C SER A 203 -7.80 -22.32 -27.59
N ASP A 204 -6.79 -23.18 -27.61
CA ASP A 204 -5.40 -22.87 -27.95
C ASP A 204 -5.16 -22.56 -29.44
N ASP A 205 -6.17 -22.77 -30.30
CA ASP A 205 -6.24 -22.25 -31.69
C ASP A 205 -6.34 -20.71 -31.76
N TYR A 206 -6.39 -20.05 -30.62
CA TYR A 206 -6.44 -18.59 -30.50
C TYR A 206 -5.19 -18.07 -29.80
N VAL A 207 -4.60 -17.03 -30.37
CA VAL A 207 -3.43 -16.32 -29.81
C VAL A 207 -3.78 -14.87 -29.59
N LEU A 208 -3.72 -14.40 -28.35
CA LEU A 208 -3.91 -13.00 -27.99
C LEU A 208 -2.56 -12.34 -27.72
N ILE A 209 -2.30 -11.21 -28.35
CA ILE A 209 -1.14 -10.35 -28.10
C ILE A 209 -1.67 -9.04 -27.52
N ASN A 210 -1.29 -8.74 -26.27
CA ASN A 210 -1.68 -7.51 -25.60
C ASN A 210 -0.66 -6.40 -25.86
N ASP A 211 -1.14 -5.16 -25.96
CA ASP A 211 -0.30 -3.96 -26.18
C ASP A 211 0.61 -4.13 -27.41
N PHE A 212 -0.01 -4.51 -28.52
CA PHE A 212 0.68 -4.76 -29.78
C PHE A 212 1.06 -3.43 -30.44
N ASN A 213 2.34 -3.27 -30.75
CA ASN A 213 2.91 -2.05 -31.30
C ASN A 213 3.67 -2.35 -32.59
N LEU A 214 3.43 -1.55 -33.63
CA LEU A 214 4.22 -1.58 -34.87
C LEU A 214 4.72 -0.18 -35.21
N ASN A 215 5.99 -0.10 -35.59
CA ASN A 215 6.62 1.11 -36.11
C ASN A 215 6.94 0.92 -37.59
N PHE A 216 6.67 1.93 -38.40
CA PHE A 216 6.94 1.93 -39.83
C PHE A 216 8.16 2.80 -40.12
N SER A 217 9.11 2.25 -40.88
CA SER A 217 10.31 2.98 -41.32
C SER A 217 9.95 4.18 -42.20
N SER A 218 8.93 4.00 -43.05
CA SER A 218 8.33 5.07 -43.85
C SER A 218 6.88 5.28 -43.43
N PRO A 219 6.44 6.54 -43.19
CA PRO A 219 5.07 6.80 -42.76
C PRO A 219 4.04 6.36 -43.81
N ILE A 220 3.06 5.57 -43.42
CA ILE A 220 1.96 5.14 -44.31
C ILE A 220 0.96 6.29 -44.44
N PHE A 221 0.63 6.71 -45.67
CA PHE A 221 -0.38 7.73 -45.88
C PHE A 221 -1.81 7.15 -45.85
N TYR A 222 -2.59 7.54 -44.85
CA TYR A 222 -3.99 7.14 -44.70
C TYR A 222 -4.94 8.21 -45.23
N LYS A 223 -5.37 8.02 -46.49
CA LYS A 223 -6.19 8.98 -47.24
C LYS A 223 -7.52 9.33 -46.55
N LYS A 224 -8.18 8.36 -45.90
CA LYS A 224 -9.51 8.54 -45.28
C LYS A 224 -9.54 9.70 -44.28
N TYR A 225 -8.47 9.87 -43.50
CA TYR A 225 -8.35 10.94 -42.51
C TYR A 225 -7.26 11.96 -42.84
N ASN A 226 -6.66 11.88 -44.02
CA ASN A 226 -5.54 12.73 -44.45
C ASN A 226 -4.39 12.77 -43.41
N GLN A 227 -3.96 11.59 -42.95
CA GLN A 227 -2.96 11.45 -41.89
C GLN A 227 -1.81 10.56 -42.33
N ARG A 228 -0.62 10.78 -41.75
CA ARG A 228 0.51 9.85 -41.84
C ARG A 228 0.55 8.94 -40.62
N ILE A 229 0.84 7.66 -40.83
CA ILE A 229 0.95 6.63 -39.80
C ILE A 229 2.42 6.23 -39.66
N ASN A 230 3.06 6.72 -38.61
CA ASN A 230 4.44 6.33 -38.25
C ASN A 230 4.44 5.06 -37.40
N SER A 231 3.39 4.87 -36.62
CA SER A 231 3.20 3.72 -35.75
C SER A 231 1.72 3.47 -35.49
N ILE A 232 1.41 2.24 -35.09
CA ILE A 232 0.11 1.84 -34.56
C ILE A 232 0.28 1.13 -33.24
N GLN A 233 -0.74 1.28 -32.39
CA GLN A 233 -0.88 0.57 -31.14
C GLN A 233 -2.27 -0.05 -31.11
N ILE A 234 -2.35 -1.28 -30.60
CA ILE A 234 -3.57 -2.08 -30.52
C ILE A 234 -3.64 -2.70 -29.12
N ASP A 235 -4.73 -2.43 -28.40
CA ASP A 235 -4.93 -2.96 -27.03
C ASP A 235 -4.79 -4.49 -27.00
N HIS A 236 -5.55 -5.17 -27.87
CA HIS A 236 -5.43 -6.61 -28.04
C HIS A 236 -5.54 -7.04 -29.51
N LEU A 237 -4.53 -7.77 -29.98
CA LEU A 237 -4.52 -8.40 -31.29
C LEU A 237 -4.77 -9.90 -31.12
N LEU A 238 -5.93 -10.38 -31.57
CA LEU A 238 -6.30 -11.78 -31.48
C LEU A 238 -6.17 -12.45 -32.84
N ILE A 239 -5.39 -13.51 -32.92
CA ILE A 239 -5.12 -14.29 -34.13
C ILE A 239 -5.86 -15.63 -34.00
N SER A 240 -6.59 -16.02 -35.05
CA SER A 240 -7.23 -17.33 -35.18
C SER A 240 -7.10 -17.85 -36.62
N LYS A 241 -7.59 -19.07 -36.86
CA LYS A 241 -7.69 -19.61 -38.24
C LYS A 241 -8.73 -18.89 -39.10
N SER A 242 -9.64 -18.12 -38.52
CA SER A 242 -10.63 -17.31 -39.25
C SER A 242 -10.14 -15.90 -39.59
N GLY A 243 -8.93 -15.54 -39.14
CA GLY A 243 -8.28 -14.27 -39.42
C GLY A 243 -7.77 -13.57 -38.15
N ILE A 244 -7.61 -12.26 -38.24
CA ILE A 244 -7.12 -11.40 -37.16
C ILE A 244 -8.24 -10.49 -36.69
N PHE A 245 -8.36 -10.37 -35.36
CA PHE A 245 -9.30 -9.48 -34.70
C PHE A 245 -8.51 -8.40 -33.97
N ILE A 246 -8.75 -7.16 -34.34
CA ILE A 246 -8.28 -5.99 -33.60
C ILE A 246 -9.35 -5.69 -32.56
N ILE A 247 -8.99 -5.77 -31.29
CA ILE A 247 -9.91 -5.59 -30.18
C ILE A 247 -9.49 -4.35 -29.40
N GLU A 248 -10.32 -3.30 -29.48
CA GLU A 248 -10.21 -2.09 -28.67
C GLU A 248 -11.15 -2.20 -27.46
N THR A 249 -10.67 -1.88 -26.27
CA THR A 249 -11.45 -2.03 -25.04
C THR A 249 -11.94 -0.69 -24.49
N LYS A 250 -13.24 -0.58 -24.22
CA LYS A 250 -13.82 0.64 -23.60
C LYS A 250 -14.69 0.29 -22.39
N ASN A 251 -14.24 0.74 -21.22
CA ASN A 251 -14.99 0.66 -19.97
C ASN A 251 -15.76 1.97 -19.67
N TRP A 252 -16.69 2.31 -20.57
CA TRP A 252 -17.45 3.56 -20.49
C TRP A 252 -18.77 3.41 -19.75
N SER A 253 -19.16 4.46 -19.02
CA SER A 253 -20.49 4.61 -18.44
C SER A 253 -21.52 4.95 -19.52
N LYS A 254 -22.81 4.86 -19.19
CA LYS A 254 -23.89 5.25 -20.10
C LYS A 254 -23.82 6.73 -20.49
N SER A 255 -23.39 7.61 -19.59
CA SER A 255 -23.21 9.04 -19.90
C SER A 255 -22.04 9.26 -20.84
N SER A 256 -20.92 8.56 -20.66
CA SER A 256 -19.76 8.65 -21.55
C SER A 256 -20.07 8.16 -22.97
N VAL A 257 -20.83 7.06 -23.11
CA VAL A 257 -21.26 6.54 -24.42
C VAL A 257 -22.10 7.56 -25.19
N ASN A 258 -22.89 8.38 -24.50
CA ASN A 258 -23.76 9.38 -25.11
C ASN A 258 -23.08 10.74 -25.31
N SER A 259 -21.82 10.90 -24.89
CA SER A 259 -21.09 12.17 -25.02
C SER A 259 -20.43 12.31 -26.40
N ILE A 260 -20.60 13.49 -27.02
CA ILE A 260 -20.09 13.81 -28.37
C ILE A 260 -18.60 14.22 -28.32
N SER A 261 -18.06 14.53 -27.14
CA SER A 261 -16.72 15.12 -26.94
C SER A 261 -15.56 14.13 -26.87
N LEU A 262 -15.80 12.82 -26.99
CA LEU A 262 -14.74 11.81 -26.93
C LEU A 262 -14.12 11.58 -28.31
N ARG A 263 -12.79 11.48 -28.37
CA ARG A 263 -12.05 11.05 -29.57
C ARG A 263 -12.64 9.72 -30.06
N SER A 264 -13.01 9.65 -31.33
CA SER A 264 -13.78 8.54 -31.88
C SER A 264 -12.99 7.23 -31.79
N PRO A 265 -13.45 6.23 -31.00
CA PRO A 265 -12.82 4.91 -30.93
C PRO A 265 -12.82 4.21 -32.30
N ILE A 266 -13.80 4.55 -33.15
CA ILE A 266 -13.92 4.04 -34.51
C ILE A 266 -12.75 4.53 -35.38
N GLN A 267 -12.40 5.82 -35.30
CA GLN A 267 -11.26 6.35 -36.06
C GLN A 267 -9.94 5.74 -35.59
N GLN A 268 -9.79 5.49 -34.29
CA GLN A 268 -8.60 4.86 -33.70
C GLN A 268 -8.43 3.44 -34.24
N ILE A 269 -9.46 2.60 -34.12
CA ILE A 269 -9.37 1.20 -34.57
C ILE A 269 -9.22 1.10 -36.09
N GLU A 270 -9.87 1.95 -36.88
CA GLU A 270 -9.71 1.95 -38.34
C GLU A 270 -8.31 2.40 -38.76
N ARG A 271 -7.69 3.34 -38.05
CA ARG A 271 -6.30 3.74 -38.29
C ARG A 271 -5.34 2.59 -38.00
N SER A 272 -5.48 1.93 -36.85
CA SER A 272 -4.63 0.78 -36.51
C SER A 272 -4.83 -0.40 -37.47
N SER A 273 -6.09 -0.65 -37.86
CA SER A 273 -6.46 -1.66 -38.85
C SER A 273 -5.79 -1.44 -40.21
N PHE A 274 -5.81 -0.21 -40.71
CA PHE A 274 -5.17 0.12 -41.96
C PHE A 274 -3.65 -0.06 -41.91
N GLY A 275 -2.99 0.39 -40.84
CA GLY A 275 -1.55 0.17 -40.66
C GLY A 275 -1.18 -1.31 -40.60
N LEU A 276 -1.95 -2.11 -39.87
CA LEU A 276 -1.72 -3.55 -39.77
C LEU A 276 -1.95 -4.26 -41.12
N TYR A 277 -2.98 -3.88 -41.86
CA TYR A 277 -3.24 -4.43 -43.19
C TYR A 277 -2.05 -4.24 -44.14
N ILE A 278 -1.47 -3.04 -44.17
CA ILE A 278 -0.29 -2.76 -45.00
C ILE A 278 0.89 -3.60 -44.54
N TYR A 279 1.18 -3.62 -43.24
CA TYR A 279 2.26 -4.44 -42.67
C TYR A 279 2.14 -5.91 -43.09
N ILE A 280 0.96 -6.50 -42.90
CA ILE A 280 0.71 -7.91 -43.21
C ILE A 280 0.86 -8.16 -44.71
N SER A 281 0.33 -7.26 -45.55
CA SER A 281 0.38 -7.43 -47.01
C SER A 281 1.82 -7.39 -47.54
N GLU A 282 2.69 -6.58 -46.92
CA GLU A 282 4.09 -6.44 -47.33
C GLU A 282 5.00 -7.53 -46.76
N ASN A 283 4.70 -8.07 -45.58
CA ASN A 283 5.62 -8.96 -44.85
C ASN A 283 5.15 -10.42 -44.77
N ILE A 284 3.86 -10.71 -44.95
CA ILE A 284 3.29 -12.06 -44.78
C ILE A 284 2.66 -12.54 -46.09
N THR A 285 3.39 -13.38 -46.81
CA THR A 285 2.87 -14.04 -48.02
C THR A 285 2.15 -15.34 -47.68
N LEU A 286 0.88 -15.44 -48.06
CA LEU A 286 0.14 -16.71 -48.07
C LEU A 286 0.33 -17.42 -49.43
N ASN A 287 0.19 -18.75 -49.45
CA ASN A 287 0.31 -19.52 -50.71
C ASN A 287 -0.68 -19.01 -51.77
N ASP A 288 -0.25 -19.01 -53.02
CA ASP A 288 -1.10 -18.65 -54.15
C ASP A 288 -2.22 -19.69 -54.32
N HIS A 289 -3.46 -19.20 -54.34
CA HIS A 289 -4.60 -19.99 -54.77
C HIS A 289 -4.79 -19.79 -56.27
N HIS A 290 -5.38 -20.77 -56.96
CA HIS A 290 -5.64 -20.66 -58.40
C HIS A 290 -6.57 -19.49 -58.80
N TRP A 291 -7.20 -18.81 -57.81
CA TRP A 291 -8.06 -17.64 -58.01
C TRP A 291 -7.35 -16.31 -57.69
N GLY A 292 -6.11 -16.37 -57.19
CA GLY A 292 -5.32 -15.20 -56.81
C GLY A 292 -4.65 -15.32 -55.44
N VAL A 293 -4.09 -14.20 -54.98
CA VAL A 293 -3.38 -14.10 -53.70
C VAL A 293 -4.40 -14.09 -52.56
N GLN A 294 -4.28 -15.07 -51.66
CA GLN A 294 -5.13 -15.14 -50.47
C GLN A 294 -4.77 -13.99 -49.51
N THR A 295 -5.78 -13.25 -49.03
CA THR A 295 -5.60 -12.20 -48.03
C THR A 295 -5.99 -12.69 -46.63
N ILE A 296 -5.37 -12.12 -45.59
CA ILE A 296 -5.69 -12.42 -44.19
C ILE A 296 -6.85 -11.50 -43.78
N PRO A 297 -8.03 -12.03 -43.40
CA PRO A 297 -9.14 -11.18 -42.97
C PRO A 297 -8.79 -10.46 -41.66
N ILE A 298 -8.98 -9.14 -41.64
CA ILE A 298 -8.85 -8.31 -40.43
C ILE A 298 -10.23 -7.80 -40.03
N ARG A 299 -10.60 -7.99 -38.75
CA ARG A 299 -11.90 -7.62 -38.21
C ARG A 299 -11.72 -6.64 -37.05
N ASN A 300 -12.39 -5.49 -37.17
CA ASN A 300 -12.31 -4.45 -36.16
C ASN A 300 -13.45 -4.59 -35.15
N LEU A 301 -13.09 -4.75 -33.89
CA LEU A 301 -14.01 -4.98 -32.80
C LEU A 301 -13.75 -3.98 -31.66
N ILE A 302 -14.78 -3.23 -31.28
CA ILE A 302 -14.77 -2.47 -30.03
C ILE A 302 -15.56 -3.26 -29.00
N VAL A 303 -14.91 -3.62 -27.90
CA VAL A 303 -15.53 -4.33 -26.78
C VAL A 303 -15.87 -3.34 -25.69
N MET A 304 -17.18 -3.21 -25.45
CA MET A 304 -17.73 -2.41 -24.37
C MET A 304 -17.96 -3.29 -23.16
N ILE A 305 -17.45 -2.89 -21.99
CA ILE A 305 -17.60 -3.69 -20.77
C ILE A 305 -19.06 -3.71 -20.30
N ASN A 306 -19.71 -2.54 -20.29
CA ASN A 306 -21.02 -2.38 -19.66
C ASN A 306 -22.11 -1.95 -20.65
N ASN A 307 -21.89 -0.85 -21.37
CA ASN A 307 -22.90 -0.21 -22.22
C ASN A 307 -22.34 -0.04 -23.63
N LYS A 308 -23.10 -0.39 -24.66
CA LYS A 308 -22.77 -0.12 -26.07
C LYS A 308 -23.77 0.84 -26.72
N PRO A 309 -23.35 1.66 -27.69
CA PRO A 309 -24.27 2.48 -28.48
C PRO A 309 -25.22 1.61 -29.30
N LYS A 310 -26.37 2.18 -29.68
CA LYS A 310 -27.35 1.51 -30.56
C LYS A 310 -26.98 1.56 -32.04
N GLY A 311 -26.14 2.52 -32.43
CA GLY A 311 -25.73 2.72 -33.82
C GLY A 311 -24.90 1.55 -34.35
N GLN A 312 -25.05 1.27 -35.63
CA GLN A 312 -24.18 0.36 -36.37
C GLN A 312 -23.14 1.19 -37.15
N PHE A 313 -21.92 0.69 -37.20
CA PHE A 313 -20.81 1.39 -37.82
C PHE A 313 -20.24 0.54 -38.95
N LYS A 314 -19.96 1.20 -40.07
CA LYS A 314 -19.35 0.53 -41.22
C LYS A 314 -17.94 0.06 -40.83
N TYR A 315 -17.59 -1.18 -41.16
CA TYR A 315 -16.27 -1.79 -40.93
C TYR A 315 -15.85 -2.01 -39.47
N VAL A 316 -16.65 -1.62 -38.49
CA VAL A 316 -16.34 -1.81 -37.06
C VAL A 316 -17.55 -2.39 -36.35
N SER A 317 -17.37 -3.54 -35.71
CA SER A 317 -18.40 -4.14 -34.86
C SER A 317 -18.23 -3.66 -33.42
N ILE A 318 -19.34 -3.34 -32.76
CA ILE A 318 -19.35 -3.00 -31.33
C ILE A 318 -20.11 -4.07 -30.58
N LYS A 319 -19.42 -4.73 -29.64
CA LYS A 319 -19.96 -5.85 -28.87
C LYS A 319 -19.81 -5.60 -27.38
N LEU A 320 -20.70 -6.19 -26.59
CA LEU A 320 -20.51 -6.28 -25.15
C LEU A 320 -19.50 -7.38 -24.84
N LEU A 321 -18.86 -7.31 -23.67
CA LEU A 321 -17.92 -8.35 -23.21
C LEU A 321 -18.52 -9.76 -23.31
N ARG A 322 -19.79 -9.92 -22.89
CA ARG A 322 -20.51 -11.21 -22.95
C ARG A 322 -20.76 -11.74 -24.37
N GLU A 323 -20.68 -10.89 -25.38
CA GLU A 323 -20.91 -11.23 -26.79
C GLU A 323 -19.58 -11.51 -27.53
N LEU A 324 -18.43 -11.26 -26.88
CA LEU A 324 -17.11 -11.27 -27.49
C LEU A 324 -16.77 -12.63 -28.11
N ASN A 325 -16.80 -13.68 -27.29
CA ASN A 325 -16.39 -15.01 -27.72
C ASN A 325 -17.33 -15.60 -28.78
N ASP A 326 -18.64 -15.36 -28.65
CA ASP A 326 -19.61 -15.81 -29.65
C ASP A 326 -19.39 -15.12 -31.00
N TYR A 327 -19.09 -13.82 -30.98
CA TYR A 327 -18.76 -13.08 -32.20
C TYR A 327 -17.46 -13.56 -32.85
N ILE A 328 -16.43 -13.87 -32.05
CA ILE A 328 -15.15 -14.40 -32.58
C ILE A 328 -15.37 -15.77 -33.23
N LYS A 329 -16.16 -16.65 -32.59
CA LYS A 329 -16.44 -18.02 -33.05
C LYS A 329 -17.37 -18.09 -34.26
N TYR A 330 -18.10 -17.02 -34.56
CA TYR A 330 -19.03 -16.97 -35.69
C TYR A 330 -18.34 -17.15 -37.06
N PHE A 331 -17.05 -16.81 -37.17
CA PHE A 331 -16.36 -16.81 -38.45
C PHE A 331 -15.71 -18.15 -38.77
N GLU A 332 -15.92 -18.63 -39.99
CA GLU A 332 -15.34 -19.88 -40.48
C GLU A 332 -13.81 -19.79 -40.62
N PRO A 333 -13.08 -20.87 -40.33
CA PRO A 333 -11.64 -20.95 -40.58
C PRO A 333 -11.31 -20.82 -42.08
N VAL A 334 -10.41 -19.91 -42.42
CA VAL A 334 -9.92 -19.70 -43.80
C VAL A 334 -8.42 -19.94 -43.95
N LEU A 335 -7.71 -20.09 -42.83
CA LEU A 335 -6.27 -20.32 -42.77
C LEU A 335 -5.97 -21.76 -42.36
N THR A 336 -5.01 -22.37 -43.03
CA THR A 336 -4.42 -23.65 -42.61
C THR A 336 -3.57 -23.49 -41.35
N ASP A 337 -3.27 -24.59 -40.65
CA ASP A 337 -2.39 -24.56 -39.46
C ASP A 337 -1.02 -23.98 -39.76
N LYS A 338 -0.46 -24.27 -40.95
CA LYS A 338 0.83 -23.71 -41.38
C LYS A 338 0.77 -22.19 -41.55
N GLN A 339 -0.29 -21.68 -42.19
CA GLN A 339 -0.48 -20.24 -42.38
C GLN A 339 -0.74 -19.52 -41.05
N PHE A 340 -1.59 -20.11 -40.20
CA PHE A 340 -1.84 -19.61 -38.85
C PHE A 340 -0.55 -19.51 -38.03
N ASN A 341 0.25 -20.57 -37.99
CA ASN A 341 1.51 -20.57 -37.24
C ASN A 341 2.53 -19.57 -37.81
N ARG A 342 2.56 -19.37 -39.14
CA ARG A 342 3.38 -18.32 -39.77
C ARG A 342 2.95 -16.94 -39.28
N ILE A 343 1.67 -16.62 -39.32
CA ILE A 343 1.14 -15.33 -38.86
C ILE A 343 1.47 -15.09 -37.40
N VAL A 344 1.30 -16.10 -36.55
CA VAL A 344 1.66 -16.02 -35.12
C VAL A 344 3.15 -15.74 -34.95
N THR A 345 4.02 -16.38 -35.72
CA THR A 345 5.48 -16.21 -35.61
C THR A 345 5.95 -14.82 -36.06
N GLU A 346 5.30 -14.22 -37.05
CA GLU A 346 5.66 -12.89 -37.57
C GLU A 346 5.12 -11.73 -36.72
N LEU A 347 4.13 -11.98 -35.85
CA LEU A 347 3.45 -10.95 -35.07
C LEU A 347 3.70 -11.03 -33.55
N VAL A 348 4.15 -12.17 -33.03
CA VAL A 348 4.60 -12.33 -31.64
C VAL A 348 6.08 -11.99 -31.53
#